data_AF-A0A3N5T8H5-F1
#
_entry.id   AF-A0A3N5T8H5-F1
#
_cell.length_a   1.000
_cell.length_b   1.000
_cell.length_c   1.000
_cell.angle_alpha   90.00
_cell.angle_beta   90.00
_cell.angle_gamma   90.00
#
_symmetry.space_group_name_H-M   'P 1'
#
loop_
_entity.id
_entity.type
_entity.pdbx_description
1 polymer ?
#
loop_
_entity_poly.entity_id
_entity_poly.type
_entity_poly.pdbx_seq_one_letter_code
_entity_poly.pdbx_strand_id
1 'polypeptide(L)'
;MNYEVTALKKRPQTFDDLHGQDFVVATLKNSLDSKRIANAYLFSGPRGVGKTSAARILAKALNCEKGVTSSPCGVCSSCTEIAAGNALDVIEIDGASHTSVNDVRQIRDEVLFSPSSCRYKIYIIDEVHMLSNSAFNALLKTIEEPPPYIVFIFATTEIHKVPATIRSRCQQFTFRLIAIDEAVKLLEAAAKEQDISSDRESLIWIARESTGSMRDAYTLFDQIVSFSDKAISIRKIQEKLGIVGLEETELLVGMIAEENVHTALEKVNEIIERGISEEQVLISLSEYFRNLLLLTHNITKESVLGFSRESFNENLIHAFSAPQIEKALLLIFDLLRNLRFSLNQKFEVELLVQRLCGISRYITQEEILNRIDQLKRGLPGAGTGSTAQRETTDHKPAQARQAPDKIKQEIMDDSIPEEAEEPLHVPGMVITSNNLLHKMTETIGRKKLALASALDKHDSSKLENSTLLIFFKEEDRYSFDVVTKEKTVLGELASEITASKITVKPALIESRADGNSGARHGSEDIIKKVFKGSVVDGE
;
A
#
# COMPACT_ATOMS: atom_id res chain seq x y z
N MET A 1 23.22 -13.38 -32.15
CA MET A 1 23.03 -12.06 -31.51
C MET A 1 22.58 -12.33 -30.09
N ASN A 2 23.07 -11.61 -29.09
CA ASN A 2 22.56 -11.78 -27.73
C ASN A 2 21.11 -11.29 -27.68
N TYR A 3 20.23 -12.04 -27.02
CA TYR A 3 18.87 -11.61 -26.76
C TYR A 3 18.91 -10.48 -25.73
N GLU A 4 18.53 -9.27 -26.14
CA GLU A 4 18.43 -8.11 -25.27
C GLU A 4 16.96 -7.75 -25.07
N VAL A 5 16.56 -7.67 -23.80
CA VAL A 5 15.19 -7.31 -23.38
C VAL A 5 14.83 -5.93 -23.95
N THR A 6 13.64 -5.79 -24.55
CA THR A 6 13.13 -4.55 -25.14
C THR A 6 13.17 -3.39 -24.14
N ALA A 7 12.95 -3.66 -22.85
CA ALA A 7 13.06 -2.68 -21.78
C ALA A 7 14.46 -2.03 -21.64
N LEU A 8 15.53 -2.74 -22.06
CA LEU A 8 16.89 -2.19 -22.17
C LEU A 8 17.11 -1.53 -23.54
N LYS A 9 16.78 -2.24 -24.62
CA LYS A 9 16.96 -1.76 -26.01
C LYS A 9 16.25 -0.43 -26.29
N LYS A 10 15.02 -0.26 -25.75
CA LYS A 10 14.19 0.95 -25.87
C LYS A 10 14.42 1.96 -24.75
N ARG A 11 15.48 1.84 -23.93
CA ARG A 11 15.79 2.83 -22.89
C ARG A 11 16.05 4.20 -23.53
N PRO A 12 15.33 5.28 -23.13
CA PRO A 12 15.50 6.63 -23.68
C PRO A 12 16.96 7.08 -23.75
N GLN A 13 17.40 7.55 -24.92
CA GLN A 13 18.80 7.94 -25.16
C GLN A 13 19.00 9.46 -25.17
N THR A 14 17.94 10.19 -25.54
CA THR A 14 17.81 11.65 -25.56
C THR A 14 16.61 12.10 -24.71
N PHE A 15 16.50 13.40 -24.45
CA PHE A 15 15.35 13.94 -23.71
C PHE A 15 14.03 13.88 -24.49
N ASP A 16 14.07 13.80 -25.82
CA ASP A 16 12.86 13.73 -26.66
C ASP A 16 12.27 12.30 -26.69
N ASP A 17 13.06 11.29 -26.33
CA ASP A 17 12.60 9.91 -26.13
C ASP A 17 11.90 9.70 -24.76
N LEU A 18 11.83 10.73 -23.91
CA LEU A 18 11.31 10.64 -22.53
C LEU A 18 9.82 11.00 -22.46
N HIS A 19 8.99 10.12 -22.99
CA HIS A 19 7.52 10.28 -23.06
C HIS A 19 6.84 10.42 -21.69
N GLY A 20 5.75 11.20 -21.65
CA GLY A 20 4.96 11.47 -20.44
C GLY A 20 5.58 12.42 -19.42
N GLN A 21 6.75 13.01 -19.71
CA GLN A 21 7.53 13.83 -18.75
C GLN A 21 7.80 15.27 -19.25
N ASP A 22 6.94 15.85 -20.08
CA ASP A 22 7.16 17.12 -20.81
C ASP A 22 7.69 18.26 -19.93
N PHE A 23 7.13 18.44 -18.73
CA PHE A 23 7.53 19.50 -17.80
C PHE A 23 8.95 19.30 -17.25
N VAL A 24 9.34 18.05 -17.00
CA VAL A 24 10.69 17.69 -16.55
C VAL A 24 11.68 17.91 -17.69
N VAL A 25 11.35 17.42 -18.89
CA VAL A 25 12.16 17.60 -20.10
C VAL A 25 12.39 19.07 -20.42
N ALA A 26 11.32 19.88 -20.50
CA ALA A 26 11.42 21.30 -20.80
C ALA A 26 12.27 22.05 -19.77
N THR A 27 12.12 21.72 -18.48
CA THR A 27 12.87 22.36 -17.39
C THR A 27 14.36 22.00 -17.43
N LEU A 28 14.69 20.73 -17.71
CA LEU A 28 16.08 20.27 -17.85
C LEU A 28 16.75 20.88 -19.10
N LYS A 29 16.07 20.87 -20.26
CA LYS A 29 16.58 21.54 -21.48
C LYS A 29 16.88 23.02 -21.23
N ASN A 30 15.91 23.75 -20.65
CA ASN A 30 16.09 25.17 -20.30
C ASN A 30 17.22 25.43 -19.29
N SER A 31 17.45 24.53 -18.32
CA SER A 31 18.56 24.62 -17.36
C SER A 31 19.92 24.49 -18.07
N LEU A 32 20.04 23.52 -18.98
CA LEU A 32 21.25 23.27 -19.78
C LEU A 32 21.53 24.43 -20.76
N ASP A 33 20.53 24.86 -21.51
CA ASP A 33 20.66 25.92 -22.52
C ASP A 33 20.98 27.29 -21.89
N SER A 34 20.41 27.57 -20.71
CA SER A 34 20.75 28.77 -19.91
C SER A 34 22.02 28.63 -19.07
N LYS A 35 22.72 27.48 -19.15
CA LYS A 35 23.92 27.13 -18.35
C LYS A 35 23.73 27.26 -16.83
N ARG A 36 22.49 27.18 -16.35
CA ARG A 36 22.13 27.19 -14.93
C ARG A 36 22.04 25.75 -14.43
N ILE A 37 23.21 25.12 -14.34
CA ILE A 37 23.38 23.76 -13.84
C ILE A 37 23.32 23.81 -12.30
N ALA A 38 22.54 22.93 -11.70
CA ALA A 38 22.51 22.75 -10.25
C ALA A 38 23.57 21.71 -9.83
N ASN A 39 24.16 21.88 -8.65
CA ASN A 39 25.13 20.91 -8.13
C ASN A 39 24.45 19.60 -7.66
N ALA A 40 23.14 19.63 -7.41
CA ALA A 40 22.36 18.47 -6.98
C ALA A 40 20.94 18.48 -7.57
N TYR A 41 20.55 17.34 -8.14
CA TYR A 41 19.23 17.06 -8.70
C TYR A 41 18.55 15.94 -7.90
N LEU A 42 17.24 16.06 -7.63
CA LEU A 42 16.44 15.00 -7.01
C LEU A 42 15.27 14.61 -7.90
N PHE A 43 15.34 13.43 -8.49
CA PHE A 43 14.33 12.84 -9.35
C PHE A 43 13.44 11.91 -8.53
N SER A 44 12.17 12.27 -8.40
CA SER A 44 11.17 11.57 -7.60
C SER A 44 10.03 11.06 -8.46
N GLY A 45 9.43 9.93 -8.09
CA GLY A 45 8.25 9.39 -8.78
C GLY A 45 8.27 7.86 -8.86
N PRO A 46 7.20 7.23 -9.38
CA PRO A 46 7.04 5.77 -9.40
C PRO A 46 8.19 5.01 -10.09
N ARG A 47 8.20 3.68 -9.94
CA ARG A 47 9.19 2.84 -10.64
C ARG A 47 8.93 2.87 -12.15
N GLY A 48 10.00 2.72 -12.95
CA GLY A 48 9.92 2.54 -14.41
C GLY A 48 9.45 3.73 -15.26
N VAL A 49 9.11 4.88 -14.67
CA VAL A 49 8.76 6.14 -15.37
C VAL A 49 9.96 6.89 -16.00
N GLY A 50 11.15 6.28 -16.00
CA GLY A 50 12.33 6.83 -16.68
C GLY A 50 13.31 7.67 -15.84
N LYS A 51 13.19 7.73 -14.50
CA LYS A 51 14.08 8.51 -13.60
C LYS A 51 15.58 8.30 -13.90
N THR A 52 16.06 7.06 -13.84
CA THR A 52 17.46 6.67 -14.07
C THR A 52 17.88 6.82 -15.54
N SER A 53 16.93 6.84 -16.48
CA SER A 53 17.20 7.15 -17.88
C SER A 53 17.44 8.65 -18.06
N ALA A 54 16.58 9.50 -17.49
CA ALA A 54 16.77 10.95 -17.45
C ALA A 54 18.09 11.35 -16.76
N ALA A 55 18.50 10.62 -15.72
CA ALA A 55 19.80 10.83 -15.06
C ALA A 55 20.98 10.59 -16.02
N ARG A 56 20.97 9.47 -16.76
CA ARG A 56 21.99 9.20 -17.79
C ARG A 56 21.94 10.20 -18.95
N ILE A 57 20.76 10.62 -19.38
CA ILE A 57 20.61 11.66 -20.44
C ILE A 57 21.20 13.00 -19.96
N LEU A 58 20.91 13.41 -18.73
CA LEU A 58 21.50 14.61 -18.13
C LEU A 58 23.02 14.49 -18.00
N ALA A 59 23.53 13.32 -17.63
CA ALA A 59 24.98 13.08 -17.58
C ALA A 59 25.64 13.21 -18.97
N LYS A 60 25.04 12.63 -20.02
CA LYS A 60 25.51 12.85 -21.42
C LYS A 60 25.44 14.31 -21.83
N ALA A 61 24.36 15.02 -21.46
CA ALA A 61 24.13 16.42 -21.79
C ALA A 61 25.20 17.35 -21.17
N LEU A 62 25.67 17.04 -19.95
CA LEU A 62 26.73 17.77 -19.26
C LEU A 62 28.13 17.44 -19.78
N ASN A 63 28.39 16.15 -20.09
CA ASN A 63 29.73 15.66 -20.44
C ASN A 63 30.00 15.50 -21.93
N CYS A 64 29.06 15.84 -22.81
CA CYS A 64 29.26 15.78 -24.26
C CYS A 64 30.53 16.55 -24.71
N GLU A 65 31.33 15.93 -25.57
CA GLU A 65 32.53 16.54 -26.14
C GLU A 65 32.23 17.85 -26.88
N LYS A 66 31.05 17.95 -27.53
CA LYS A 66 30.58 19.16 -28.21
C LYS A 66 30.25 20.33 -27.26
N GLY A 67 30.29 20.10 -25.94
CA GLY A 67 29.93 21.07 -24.90
C GLY A 67 28.62 20.70 -24.20
N VAL A 68 28.30 21.43 -23.12
CA VAL A 68 27.02 21.29 -22.42
C VAL A 68 25.87 21.61 -23.39
N THR A 69 24.93 20.69 -23.56
CA THR A 69 23.83 20.82 -24.52
C THR A 69 22.58 20.07 -24.08
N SER A 70 21.40 20.62 -24.36
CA SER A 70 20.10 19.94 -24.26
C SER A 70 19.93 18.76 -25.25
N SER A 71 20.82 18.63 -26.25
CA SER A 71 20.77 17.59 -27.28
C SER A 71 22.12 16.87 -27.40
N PRO A 72 22.45 15.94 -26.49
CA PRO A 72 23.73 15.22 -26.51
C PRO A 72 23.89 14.41 -27.81
N CYS A 73 25.09 14.41 -28.37
CA CYS A 73 25.29 13.92 -29.74
C CYS A 73 25.20 12.40 -29.94
N GLY A 74 25.17 11.60 -28.87
CA GLY A 74 25.05 10.14 -28.92
C GLY A 74 26.27 9.36 -29.45
N VAL A 75 27.19 10.01 -30.19
CA VAL A 75 28.27 9.34 -30.93
C VAL A 75 29.69 9.59 -30.43
N CYS A 76 29.89 10.55 -29.52
CA CYS A 76 31.21 10.82 -28.92
C CYS A 76 31.53 9.85 -27.77
N SER A 77 32.81 9.70 -27.40
CA SER A 77 33.30 8.68 -26.45
C SER A 77 32.49 8.71 -25.14
N SER A 78 32.43 9.88 -24.50
CA SER A 78 31.65 10.13 -23.29
C SER A 78 30.16 9.78 -23.46
N CYS A 79 29.52 10.13 -24.58
CA CYS A 79 28.11 9.78 -24.80
C CYS A 79 27.89 8.26 -24.91
N THR A 80 28.80 7.54 -25.56
CA THR A 80 28.72 6.08 -25.70
C THR A 80 29.04 5.34 -24.40
N GLU A 81 30.04 5.78 -23.65
CA GLU A 81 30.41 5.20 -22.36
C GLU A 81 29.32 5.41 -21.30
N ILE A 82 28.72 6.60 -21.24
CA ILE A 82 27.60 6.90 -20.33
C ILE A 82 26.33 6.13 -20.74
N ALA A 83 26.09 5.91 -22.04
CA ALA A 83 24.99 5.06 -22.49
C ALA A 83 25.17 3.61 -22.02
N ALA A 84 26.38 3.06 -22.20
CA ALA A 84 26.75 1.71 -21.76
C ALA A 84 26.79 1.55 -20.24
N GLY A 85 27.02 2.63 -19.48
CA GLY A 85 27.18 2.60 -18.01
C GLY A 85 28.62 2.34 -17.55
N ASN A 86 29.61 2.55 -18.43
CA ASN A 86 31.02 2.24 -18.18
C ASN A 86 31.92 3.50 -18.11
N ALA A 87 31.34 4.69 -18.03
CA ALA A 87 32.08 5.96 -18.01
C ALA A 87 32.76 6.19 -16.63
N LEU A 88 34.07 6.43 -16.63
CA LEU A 88 34.85 6.60 -15.39
C LEU A 88 34.39 7.78 -14.52
N ASP A 89 33.95 8.87 -15.14
CA ASP A 89 33.50 10.09 -14.45
C ASP A 89 31.98 10.13 -14.23
N VAL A 90 31.23 9.06 -14.54
CA VAL A 90 29.79 8.96 -14.25
C VAL A 90 29.52 7.68 -13.46
N ILE A 91 29.46 7.84 -12.14
CA ILE A 91 29.41 6.75 -11.18
C ILE A 91 27.93 6.50 -10.82
N GLU A 92 27.39 5.37 -11.24
CA GLU A 92 26.02 4.93 -10.92
C GLU A 92 26.05 3.97 -9.72
N ILE A 93 25.40 4.36 -8.64
CA ILE A 93 25.33 3.63 -7.36
C ILE A 93 23.87 3.28 -7.10
N ASP A 94 23.59 2.00 -6.88
CA ASP A 94 22.29 1.56 -6.36
C ASP A 94 22.28 1.67 -4.83
N GLY A 95 21.44 2.55 -4.29
CA GLY A 95 21.27 2.75 -2.86
C GLY A 95 20.71 1.54 -2.12
N ALA A 96 20.04 0.59 -2.80
CA ALA A 96 19.62 -0.67 -2.21
C ALA A 96 20.80 -1.65 -2.02
N SER A 97 21.77 -1.64 -2.94
CA SER A 97 22.97 -2.49 -2.88
C SER A 97 24.09 -1.88 -2.02
N HIS A 98 24.22 -0.55 -1.99
CA HIS A 98 25.29 0.18 -1.28
C HIS A 98 24.74 1.03 -0.12
N THR A 99 24.10 0.37 0.84
CA THR A 99 23.48 1.04 2.01
C THR A 99 24.49 1.50 3.09
N SER A 100 25.74 1.02 3.03
CA SER A 100 26.69 1.15 4.14
C SER A 100 27.32 2.54 4.25
N VAL A 101 27.67 2.92 5.48
CA VAL A 101 28.33 4.21 5.76
C VAL A 101 29.75 4.25 5.19
N ASN A 102 30.38 3.09 4.98
CA ASN A 102 31.75 3.02 4.49
C ASN A 102 31.80 3.30 2.98
N ASP A 103 30.87 2.74 2.20
CA ASP A 103 30.75 2.99 0.76
C ASP A 103 30.58 4.50 0.48
N VAL A 104 29.70 5.14 1.26
CA VAL A 104 29.42 6.58 1.11
C VAL A 104 30.54 7.47 1.65
N ARG A 105 31.36 6.99 2.59
CA ARG A 105 32.61 7.67 2.98
C ARG A 105 33.67 7.57 1.90
N GLN A 106 33.82 6.42 1.24
CA GLN A 106 34.71 6.28 0.09
C GLN A 106 34.30 7.24 -1.03
N ILE A 107 33.01 7.30 -1.36
CA ILE A 107 32.46 8.27 -2.33
C ILE A 107 32.82 9.72 -1.93
N ARG A 108 32.63 10.11 -0.66
CA ARG A 108 32.99 11.45 -0.15
C ARG A 108 34.48 11.77 -0.33
N ASP A 109 35.35 10.78 -0.14
CA ASP A 109 36.80 10.97 -0.26
C ASP A 109 37.26 10.99 -1.73
N GLU A 110 36.61 10.21 -2.60
CA GLU A 110 36.81 10.21 -4.05
C GLU A 110 36.26 11.47 -4.76
N VAL A 111 35.25 12.11 -4.19
CA VAL A 111 34.67 13.39 -4.65
C VAL A 111 35.73 14.50 -4.71
N LEU A 112 36.75 14.47 -3.83
CA LEU A 112 37.77 15.52 -3.77
C LEU A 112 38.71 15.56 -4.99
N PHE A 113 38.68 14.54 -5.84
CA PHE A 113 39.50 14.46 -7.06
C PHE A 113 38.73 14.92 -8.29
N SER A 114 39.40 15.75 -9.11
CA SER A 114 38.92 16.23 -10.40
C SER A 114 38.53 15.09 -11.37
N PRO A 115 37.67 15.36 -12.38
CA PRO A 115 37.33 14.38 -13.40
C PRO A 115 38.55 13.95 -14.23
N SER A 116 38.54 12.73 -14.74
CA SER A 116 39.67 12.12 -15.48
C SER A 116 39.65 12.45 -16.97
N SER A 117 38.46 12.45 -17.59
CA SER A 117 38.25 12.62 -19.04
C SER A 117 37.09 13.57 -19.37
N CYS A 118 36.10 13.68 -18.47
CA CYS A 118 34.89 14.46 -18.67
C CYS A 118 34.96 15.89 -18.11
N ARG A 119 33.93 16.70 -18.38
CA ARG A 119 33.80 18.07 -17.87
C ARG A 119 33.35 18.10 -16.41
N TYR A 120 32.47 17.17 -16.05
CA TYR A 120 31.88 17.00 -14.73
C TYR A 120 32.05 15.55 -14.26
N LYS A 121 32.29 15.38 -12.96
CA LYS A 121 32.21 14.11 -12.25
C LYS A 121 30.80 13.97 -11.67
N ILE A 122 30.06 12.98 -12.14
CA ILE A 122 28.62 12.87 -11.90
C ILE A 122 28.33 11.62 -11.07
N TYR A 123 27.64 11.80 -9.95
CA TYR A 123 27.22 10.70 -9.08
C TYR A 123 25.71 10.50 -9.23
N ILE A 124 25.32 9.40 -9.87
CA ILE A 124 23.93 8.97 -9.99
C ILE A 124 23.66 7.99 -8.85
N ILE A 125 22.79 8.33 -7.91
CA ILE A 125 22.43 7.46 -6.78
C ILE A 125 20.96 7.10 -6.93
N ASP A 126 20.69 5.87 -7.38
CA ASP A 126 19.32 5.35 -7.52
C ASP A 126 18.78 4.79 -6.19
N GLU A 127 17.46 4.80 -6.05
CA GLU A 127 16.71 4.52 -4.82
C GLU A 127 17.39 5.08 -3.53
N VAL A 128 17.79 6.36 -3.58
CA VAL A 128 18.56 7.04 -2.51
C VAL A 128 17.90 6.94 -1.12
N HIS A 129 16.58 6.73 -1.06
CA HIS A 129 15.84 6.54 0.19
C HIS A 129 16.24 5.29 0.98
N MET A 130 16.97 4.35 0.36
CA MET A 130 17.54 3.16 1.00
C MET A 130 18.84 3.44 1.76
N LEU A 131 19.48 4.60 1.54
CA LEU A 131 20.70 4.97 2.25
C LEU A 131 20.44 5.22 3.75
N SER A 132 21.40 4.81 4.59
CA SER A 132 21.35 5.10 6.02
C SER A 132 21.44 6.60 6.33
N ASN A 133 20.79 7.06 7.40
CA ASN A 133 20.87 8.46 7.87
C ASN A 133 22.33 8.95 8.07
N SER A 134 23.20 8.04 8.50
CA SER A 134 24.64 8.25 8.62
C SER A 134 25.35 8.48 7.28
N ALA A 135 24.91 7.81 6.21
CA ALA A 135 25.41 8.03 4.85
C ALA A 135 24.92 9.39 4.31
N PHE A 136 23.64 9.74 4.50
CA PHE A 136 23.13 11.08 4.16
C PHE A 136 23.92 12.20 4.84
N ASN A 137 24.20 12.07 6.14
CA ASN A 137 24.99 13.05 6.89
C ASN A 137 26.46 13.16 6.41
N ALA A 138 27.02 12.09 5.85
CA ALA A 138 28.36 12.14 5.25
C ALA A 138 28.39 12.93 3.93
N LEU A 139 27.29 12.90 3.15
CA LEU A 139 27.14 13.64 1.90
C LEU A 139 26.73 15.11 2.09
N LEU A 140 26.08 15.48 3.21
CA LEU A 140 25.56 16.84 3.42
C LEU A 140 26.61 17.95 3.17
N LYS A 141 27.81 17.82 3.75
CA LYS A 141 28.89 18.80 3.56
C LYS A 141 29.29 18.95 2.08
N THR A 142 29.34 17.83 1.38
CA THR A 142 29.67 17.78 -0.05
C THR A 142 28.56 18.35 -0.93
N ILE A 143 27.30 18.24 -0.53
CA ILE A 143 26.15 18.83 -1.24
C ILE A 143 26.03 20.35 -0.97
N GLU A 144 26.46 20.80 0.21
CA GLU A 144 26.48 22.23 0.58
C GLU A 144 27.57 23.01 -0.14
N GLU A 145 28.80 22.49 -0.13
CA GLU A 145 29.97 23.14 -0.74
C GLU A 145 30.69 22.19 -1.74
N PRO A 146 30.01 21.75 -2.82
CA PRO A 146 30.61 20.87 -3.81
C PRO A 146 31.68 21.62 -4.64
N PRO A 147 32.79 20.95 -4.99
CA PRO A 147 33.67 21.40 -6.07
C PRO A 147 32.88 21.67 -7.38
N PRO A 148 33.25 22.69 -8.16
CA PRO A 148 32.44 23.20 -9.29
C PRO A 148 32.29 22.23 -10.47
N TYR A 149 33.03 21.11 -10.45
CA TYR A 149 32.97 20.04 -11.43
C TYR A 149 32.08 18.86 -10.99
N ILE A 150 31.39 18.92 -9.84
CA ILE A 150 30.60 17.81 -9.32
C ILE A 150 29.10 18.06 -9.48
N VAL A 151 28.39 17.04 -9.95
CA VAL A 151 26.92 17.03 -10.01
C VAL A 151 26.39 15.74 -9.39
N PHE A 152 25.53 15.87 -8.38
CA PHE A 152 24.76 14.75 -7.83
C PHE A 152 23.41 14.62 -8.52
N ILE A 153 23.01 13.40 -8.85
CA ILE A 153 21.67 13.09 -9.36
C ILE A 153 21.10 11.96 -8.50
N PHE A 154 20.23 12.32 -7.56
CA PHE A 154 19.54 11.38 -6.70
C PHE A 154 18.24 10.93 -7.37
N ALA A 155 17.95 9.64 -7.41
CA ALA A 155 16.65 9.11 -7.83
C ALA A 155 15.96 8.36 -6.69
N THR A 156 14.64 8.47 -6.58
CA THR A 156 13.85 7.77 -5.55
C THR A 156 12.41 7.51 -5.99
N THR A 157 11.87 6.36 -5.59
CA THR A 157 10.42 6.09 -5.54
C THR A 157 9.74 6.77 -4.36
N GLU A 158 10.42 6.92 -3.22
CA GLU A 158 9.85 7.42 -1.97
C GLU A 158 10.49 8.74 -1.53
N ILE A 159 9.97 9.88 -2.03
CA ILE A 159 10.48 11.22 -1.68
C ILE A 159 10.35 11.55 -0.19
N HIS A 160 9.37 10.97 0.51
CA HIS A 160 9.08 11.28 1.91
C HIS A 160 10.09 10.65 2.88
N LYS A 161 10.77 9.55 2.49
CA LYS A 161 11.89 8.95 3.23
C LYS A 161 13.20 9.73 3.08
N VAL A 162 13.34 10.57 2.05
CA VAL A 162 14.54 11.39 1.84
C VAL A 162 14.56 12.58 2.82
N PRO A 163 15.64 12.78 3.62
CA PRO A 163 15.71 13.86 4.59
C PRO A 163 15.43 15.25 3.99
N ALA A 164 14.66 16.06 4.70
CA ALA A 164 14.30 17.42 4.28
C ALA A 164 15.54 18.31 4.02
N THR A 165 16.64 18.05 4.74
CA THR A 165 17.95 18.72 4.58
C THR A 165 18.58 18.48 3.21
N ILE A 166 18.42 17.30 2.63
CA ILE A 166 18.88 16.97 1.27
C ILE A 166 17.92 17.60 0.26
N ARG A 167 16.61 17.40 0.46
CA ARG A 167 15.56 17.92 -0.43
C ARG A 167 15.64 19.44 -0.62
N SER A 168 15.95 20.21 0.42
CA SER A 168 16.06 21.68 0.33
C SER A 168 17.30 22.16 -0.45
N ARG A 169 18.30 21.29 -0.68
CA ARG A 169 19.56 21.59 -1.39
C ARG A 169 19.59 21.04 -2.82
N CYS A 170 18.58 20.27 -3.22
CA CYS A 170 18.47 19.68 -4.56
C CYS A 170 17.40 20.39 -5.40
N GLN A 171 17.63 20.52 -6.71
CA GLN A 171 16.56 20.86 -7.65
C GLN A 171 15.63 19.64 -7.80
N GLN A 172 14.38 19.77 -7.36
CA GLN A 172 13.43 18.66 -7.31
C GLN A 172 12.63 18.53 -8.62
N PHE A 173 12.53 17.32 -9.14
CA PHE A 173 11.73 16.95 -10.30
C PHE A 173 10.81 15.78 -9.94
N THR A 174 9.53 15.89 -10.30
CA THR A 174 8.52 14.86 -10.04
C THR A 174 8.06 14.25 -11.36
N PHE A 175 8.47 13.01 -11.57
CA PHE A 175 8.08 12.17 -12.69
C PHE A 175 6.70 11.56 -12.41
N ARG A 176 5.88 11.44 -13.47
CA ARG A 176 4.50 10.94 -13.38
C ARG A 176 4.37 9.58 -14.06
N LEU A 177 3.31 8.85 -13.74
CA LEU A 177 2.92 7.66 -14.49
C LEU A 177 2.63 8.04 -15.95
N ILE A 178 3.02 7.17 -16.88
CA ILE A 178 2.80 7.38 -18.31
C ILE A 178 1.35 7.02 -18.64
N ALA A 179 0.69 7.83 -19.46
CA ALA A 179 -0.71 7.61 -19.82
C ALA A 179 -0.87 6.34 -20.67
N ILE A 180 -1.99 5.62 -20.50
CA ILE A 180 -2.26 4.36 -21.23
C ILE A 180 -2.13 4.56 -22.74
N ASP A 181 -2.70 5.64 -23.30
CA ASP A 181 -2.60 5.95 -24.74
C ASP A 181 -1.18 6.25 -25.22
N GLU A 182 -0.27 6.72 -24.36
CA GLU A 182 1.14 6.88 -24.70
C GLU A 182 1.88 5.55 -24.65
N ALA A 183 1.63 4.75 -23.60
CA ALA A 183 2.21 3.41 -23.46
C ALA A 183 1.81 2.51 -24.65
N VAL A 184 0.54 2.54 -25.07
CA VAL A 184 0.06 1.80 -26.25
C VAL A 184 0.79 2.23 -27.53
N LYS A 185 1.00 3.53 -27.77
CA LYS A 185 1.76 4.01 -28.94
C LYS A 185 3.21 3.52 -28.94
N LEU A 186 3.84 3.45 -27.77
CA LEU A 186 5.21 2.96 -27.63
C LEU A 186 5.30 1.44 -27.83
N LEU A 187 4.32 0.69 -27.33
CA LEU A 187 4.20 -0.75 -27.57
C LEU A 187 3.91 -1.05 -29.05
N GLU A 188 3.04 -0.29 -29.72
CA GLU A 188 2.82 -0.38 -31.17
C GLU A 188 4.12 -0.13 -31.96
N ALA A 189 4.92 0.86 -31.56
CA ALA A 189 6.20 1.15 -32.20
C ALA A 189 7.25 0.05 -31.94
N ALA A 190 7.20 -0.62 -30.79
CA ALA A 190 8.05 -1.78 -30.50
C ALA A 190 7.63 -3.01 -31.31
N ALA A 191 6.33 -3.32 -31.39
CA ALA A 191 5.79 -4.42 -32.19
C ALA A 191 6.12 -4.27 -33.68
N LYS A 192 5.96 -3.06 -34.25
CA LYS A 192 6.31 -2.75 -35.64
C LYS A 192 7.80 -2.92 -35.93
N GLU A 193 8.69 -2.56 -34.99
CA GLU A 193 10.14 -2.73 -35.17
C GLU A 193 10.56 -4.22 -35.15
N GLN A 194 9.83 -5.06 -34.41
CA GLN A 194 10.14 -6.49 -34.25
C GLN A 194 9.41 -7.39 -35.26
N ASP A 195 8.64 -6.82 -36.20
CA ASP A 195 7.82 -7.57 -37.16
C ASP A 195 6.79 -8.50 -36.46
N ILE A 196 6.08 -7.92 -35.49
CA ILE A 196 5.08 -8.60 -34.65
C ILE A 196 3.69 -8.02 -34.95
N SER A 197 2.77 -8.92 -35.29
CA SER A 197 1.35 -8.59 -35.41
C SER A 197 0.72 -8.53 -34.03
N SER A 198 0.10 -7.40 -33.68
CA SER A 198 -0.60 -7.21 -32.40
C SER A 198 -1.91 -6.47 -32.60
N ASP A 199 -2.98 -6.98 -32.00
CA ASP A 199 -4.23 -6.27 -31.82
C ASP A 199 -4.11 -5.15 -30.78
N ARG A 200 -4.90 -4.08 -30.94
CA ARG A 200 -4.87 -2.93 -30.03
C ARG A 200 -5.34 -3.28 -28.62
N GLU A 201 -6.24 -4.27 -28.48
CA GLU A 201 -6.78 -4.70 -27.19
C GLU A 201 -5.70 -5.34 -26.31
N SER A 202 -4.90 -6.27 -26.84
CA SER A 202 -3.71 -6.79 -26.16
C SER A 202 -2.74 -5.69 -25.71
N LEU A 203 -2.48 -4.68 -26.54
CA LEU A 203 -1.56 -3.59 -26.18
C LEU A 203 -2.14 -2.69 -25.07
N ILE A 204 -3.45 -2.46 -25.08
CA ILE A 204 -4.17 -1.78 -23.99
C ILE A 204 -4.09 -2.61 -22.70
N TRP A 205 -4.24 -3.94 -22.79
CA TRP A 205 -4.11 -4.84 -21.65
C TRP A 205 -2.70 -4.76 -21.04
N ILE A 206 -1.64 -4.90 -21.84
CA ILE A 206 -0.23 -4.76 -21.39
C ILE A 206 0.00 -3.37 -20.75
N ALA A 207 -0.51 -2.31 -21.37
CA ALA A 207 -0.35 -0.95 -20.86
C ALA A 207 -1.03 -0.76 -19.48
N ARG A 208 -2.20 -1.37 -19.25
CA ARG A 208 -2.90 -1.33 -17.95
C ARG A 208 -2.18 -2.14 -16.88
N GLU A 209 -1.81 -3.38 -17.21
CA GLU A 209 -1.09 -4.28 -16.31
C GLU A 209 0.26 -3.68 -15.88
N SER A 210 0.89 -2.89 -16.74
CA SER A 210 2.11 -2.14 -16.41
C SER A 210 1.92 -1.01 -15.39
N THR A 211 0.68 -0.65 -15.03
CA THR A 211 0.31 0.47 -14.13
C THR A 211 0.96 1.82 -14.46
N GLY A 212 1.33 2.05 -15.73
CA GLY A 212 1.99 3.27 -16.20
C GLY A 212 3.52 3.26 -16.09
N SER A 213 4.12 2.10 -15.82
CA SER A 213 5.56 1.85 -15.84
C SER A 213 6.00 1.27 -17.18
N MET A 214 6.67 2.07 -18.04
CA MET A 214 7.12 1.59 -19.35
C MET A 214 8.20 0.50 -19.27
N ARG A 215 8.98 0.43 -18.18
CA ARG A 215 9.92 -0.68 -17.96
C ARG A 215 9.17 -2.00 -17.83
N ASP A 216 8.08 -2.00 -17.06
CA ASP A 216 7.32 -3.21 -16.78
C ASP A 216 6.41 -3.55 -17.98
N ALA A 217 5.89 -2.54 -18.70
CA ALA A 217 5.18 -2.71 -19.98
C ALA A 217 6.03 -3.44 -21.03
N TYR A 218 7.29 -3.00 -21.25
CA TYR A 218 8.19 -3.68 -22.19
C TYR A 218 8.62 -5.07 -21.70
N THR A 219 8.75 -5.28 -20.39
CA THR A 219 9.08 -6.60 -19.84
C THR A 219 7.94 -7.59 -20.06
N LEU A 220 6.70 -7.17 -19.81
CA LEU A 220 5.50 -7.96 -20.06
C LEU A 220 5.26 -8.21 -21.55
N PHE A 221 5.54 -7.21 -22.40
CA PHE A 221 5.55 -7.37 -23.84
C PHE A 221 6.52 -8.47 -24.29
N ASP A 222 7.79 -8.44 -23.84
CA ASP A 222 8.77 -9.47 -24.18
C ASP A 222 8.36 -10.88 -23.71
N GLN A 223 7.75 -10.97 -22.52
CA GLN A 223 7.19 -12.22 -22.02
C GLN A 223 6.11 -12.76 -22.95
N ILE A 224 5.16 -11.93 -23.40
CA ILE A 224 4.10 -12.33 -24.32
C ILE A 224 4.67 -12.74 -25.69
N VAL A 225 5.62 -11.95 -26.22
CA VAL A 225 6.29 -12.23 -27.49
C VAL A 225 6.99 -13.60 -27.47
N SER A 226 7.55 -14.00 -26.33
CA SER A 226 8.26 -15.29 -26.19
C SER A 226 7.38 -16.53 -26.43
N PHE A 227 6.05 -16.41 -26.29
CA PHE A 227 5.10 -17.52 -26.48
C PHE A 227 4.04 -17.29 -27.57
N SER A 228 4.04 -16.14 -28.25
CA SER A 228 2.95 -15.76 -29.18
C SER A 228 3.25 -15.99 -30.67
N ASP A 229 4.41 -16.55 -31.03
CA ASP A 229 4.84 -16.85 -32.41
C ASP A 229 4.62 -15.67 -33.38
N LYS A 230 5.10 -14.48 -32.99
CA LYS A 230 4.93 -13.18 -33.70
C LYS A 230 3.50 -12.66 -33.88
N ALA A 231 2.48 -13.35 -33.36
CA ALA A 231 1.08 -12.90 -33.44
C ALA A 231 0.46 -12.84 -32.04
N ILE A 232 0.47 -11.65 -31.45
CA ILE A 232 -0.18 -11.35 -30.17
C ILE A 232 -1.69 -11.23 -30.40
N SER A 233 -2.48 -11.87 -29.52
CA SER A 233 -3.94 -11.73 -29.45
C SER A 233 -4.41 -11.85 -28.00
N ILE A 234 -5.48 -11.12 -27.63
CA ILE A 234 -5.96 -11.09 -26.24
C ILE A 234 -6.32 -12.50 -25.71
N ARG A 235 -6.87 -13.36 -26.58
CA ARG A 235 -7.16 -14.76 -26.28
C ARG A 235 -5.91 -15.58 -25.96
N LYS A 236 -4.83 -15.43 -26.74
CA LYS A 236 -3.54 -16.10 -26.43
C LYS A 236 -2.95 -15.62 -25.11
N ILE A 237 -3.09 -14.33 -24.78
CA ILE A 237 -2.65 -13.77 -23.50
C ILE A 237 -3.43 -14.42 -22.36
N GLN A 238 -4.75 -14.47 -22.46
CA GLN A 238 -5.63 -15.12 -21.46
C GLN A 238 -5.29 -16.61 -21.26
N GLU A 239 -5.20 -17.37 -22.35
CA GLU A 239 -4.84 -18.81 -22.33
C GLU A 239 -3.46 -19.10 -21.73
N LYS A 240 -2.47 -18.22 -21.95
CA LYS A 240 -1.07 -18.47 -21.54
C LYS A 240 -0.68 -17.87 -20.20
N LEU A 241 -1.31 -16.77 -19.79
CA LEU A 241 -1.10 -16.17 -18.48
C LEU A 241 -2.11 -16.66 -17.42
N GLY A 242 -3.10 -17.47 -17.81
CA GLY A 242 -4.12 -17.97 -16.91
C GLY A 242 -5.04 -16.87 -16.39
N ILE A 243 -5.46 -15.96 -17.27
CA ILE A 243 -6.35 -14.84 -16.93
C ILE A 243 -7.78 -15.19 -17.32
N VAL A 244 -8.73 -15.06 -16.39
CA VAL A 244 -10.16 -15.22 -16.71
C VAL A 244 -10.59 -14.09 -17.65
N GLY A 245 -11.12 -14.46 -18.82
CA GLY A 245 -11.67 -13.49 -19.76
C GLY A 245 -12.92 -12.78 -19.23
N LEU A 246 -13.23 -11.60 -19.78
CA LEU A 246 -14.48 -10.89 -19.47
C LEU A 246 -15.70 -11.77 -19.76
N GLU A 247 -15.71 -12.46 -20.90
CA GLU A 247 -16.76 -13.40 -21.32
C GLU A 247 -16.97 -14.52 -20.27
N GLU A 248 -15.90 -15.11 -19.73
CA GLU A 248 -16.01 -16.20 -18.74
C GLU A 248 -16.46 -15.70 -17.37
N THR A 249 -16.03 -14.49 -16.99
CA THR A 249 -16.45 -13.83 -15.74
C THR A 249 -17.93 -13.43 -15.83
N GLU A 250 -18.37 -12.92 -16.97
CA GLU A 250 -19.78 -12.60 -17.24
C GLU A 250 -20.66 -13.85 -17.17
N LEU A 251 -20.25 -14.96 -17.78
CA LEU A 251 -20.99 -16.23 -17.69
C LEU A 251 -21.13 -16.72 -16.24
N LEU A 252 -20.05 -16.66 -15.45
CA LEU A 252 -20.09 -17.04 -14.04
C LEU A 252 -21.00 -16.11 -13.22
N VAL A 253 -20.95 -14.79 -13.44
CA VAL A 253 -21.82 -13.84 -12.75
C VAL A 253 -23.28 -13.97 -13.18
N GLY A 254 -23.55 -14.38 -14.43
CA GLY A 254 -24.88 -14.76 -14.89
C GLY A 254 -25.45 -15.97 -14.14
N MET A 255 -24.66 -17.04 -13.99
CA MET A 255 -25.08 -18.22 -13.19
C MET A 255 -25.32 -17.86 -11.71
N ILE A 256 -24.53 -16.94 -11.16
CA ILE A 256 -24.72 -16.39 -9.80
C ILE A 256 -26.04 -15.60 -9.71
N ALA A 257 -26.36 -14.77 -10.71
CA ALA A 257 -27.61 -13.99 -10.75
C ALA A 257 -28.86 -14.87 -10.84
N GLU A 258 -28.77 -16.00 -11.56
CA GLU A 258 -29.82 -17.03 -11.66
C GLU A 258 -29.96 -17.92 -10.40
N GLU A 259 -29.16 -17.67 -9.35
CA GLU A 259 -29.02 -18.50 -8.14
C GLU A 259 -28.62 -19.97 -8.42
N ASN A 260 -28.05 -20.28 -9.59
CA ASN A 260 -27.72 -21.65 -10.01
C ASN A 260 -26.34 -22.09 -9.48
N VAL A 261 -26.32 -22.46 -8.20
CA VAL A 261 -25.12 -22.93 -7.48
C VAL A 261 -24.41 -24.09 -8.20
N HIS A 262 -25.15 -25.01 -8.82
CA HIS A 262 -24.57 -26.18 -9.48
C HIS A 262 -23.67 -25.76 -10.66
N THR A 263 -24.23 -25.04 -11.62
CA THR A 263 -23.48 -24.63 -12.82
C THR A 263 -22.39 -23.61 -12.49
N ALA A 264 -22.61 -22.74 -11.49
CA ALA A 264 -21.59 -21.81 -11.03
C ALA A 264 -20.36 -22.54 -10.44
N LEU A 265 -20.55 -23.58 -9.63
CA LEU A 265 -19.46 -24.39 -9.08
C LEU A 265 -18.76 -25.24 -10.15
N GLU A 266 -19.50 -25.81 -11.11
CA GLU A 266 -18.92 -26.50 -12.26
C GLU A 266 -18.06 -25.55 -13.11
N LYS A 267 -18.54 -24.32 -13.36
CA LYS A 267 -17.80 -23.33 -14.15
C LYS A 267 -16.52 -22.86 -13.47
N VAL A 268 -16.55 -22.68 -12.14
CA VAL A 268 -15.35 -22.36 -11.34
C VAL A 268 -14.34 -23.50 -11.38
N ASN A 269 -14.81 -24.75 -11.29
CA ASN A 269 -13.95 -25.93 -11.45
C ASN A 269 -13.31 -25.98 -12.84
N GLU A 270 -14.07 -25.76 -13.91
CA GLU A 270 -13.55 -25.69 -15.29
C GLU A 270 -12.47 -24.60 -15.46
N ILE A 271 -12.68 -23.42 -14.86
CA ILE A 271 -11.72 -22.32 -14.88
C ILE A 271 -10.41 -22.72 -14.18
N ILE A 272 -10.48 -23.29 -12.98
CA ILE A 272 -9.30 -23.71 -12.20
C ILE A 272 -8.56 -24.88 -12.89
N GLU A 273 -9.28 -25.84 -13.47
CA GLU A 273 -8.68 -26.98 -14.19
C GLU A 273 -7.87 -26.58 -15.43
N ARG A 274 -8.15 -25.40 -16.01
CA ARG A 274 -7.34 -24.82 -17.09
C ARG A 274 -6.00 -24.21 -16.61
N GLY A 275 -5.74 -24.24 -15.29
CA GLY A 275 -4.51 -23.69 -14.69
C GLY A 275 -4.61 -22.23 -14.26
N ILE A 276 -5.82 -21.67 -14.20
CA ILE A 276 -6.09 -20.33 -13.66
C ILE A 276 -6.04 -20.39 -12.13
N SER A 277 -5.33 -19.46 -11.50
CA SER A 277 -5.22 -19.44 -10.03
C SER A 277 -6.49 -18.93 -9.36
N GLU A 278 -6.75 -19.42 -8.16
CA GLU A 278 -7.85 -18.98 -7.30
C GLU A 278 -7.80 -17.47 -7.02
N GLU A 279 -6.60 -16.90 -6.81
CA GLU A 279 -6.39 -15.46 -6.64
C GLU A 279 -6.87 -14.69 -7.88
N GLN A 280 -6.59 -15.20 -9.09
CA GLN A 280 -7.01 -14.56 -10.34
C GLN A 280 -8.52 -14.62 -10.56
N VAL A 281 -9.19 -15.73 -10.20
CA VAL A 281 -10.66 -15.83 -10.24
C VAL A 281 -11.31 -14.76 -9.35
N LEU A 282 -10.77 -14.56 -8.14
CA LEU A 282 -11.26 -13.54 -7.21
C LEU A 282 -11.00 -12.11 -7.69
N ILE A 283 -9.81 -11.84 -8.26
CA ILE A 283 -9.50 -10.54 -8.88
C ILE A 283 -10.51 -10.25 -10.00
N SER A 284 -10.67 -11.16 -10.96
CA SER A 284 -11.59 -11.00 -12.09
C SER A 284 -13.04 -10.79 -11.66
N LEU A 285 -13.54 -11.55 -10.67
CA LEU A 285 -14.86 -11.31 -10.07
C LEU A 285 -14.95 -9.93 -9.40
N SER A 286 -13.92 -9.50 -8.67
CA SER A 286 -13.91 -8.19 -8.02
C SER A 286 -13.96 -7.03 -9.02
N GLU A 287 -13.26 -7.15 -10.16
CA GLU A 287 -13.30 -6.15 -11.22
C GLU A 287 -14.66 -6.11 -11.91
N TYR A 288 -15.27 -7.28 -12.17
CA TYR A 288 -16.60 -7.35 -12.78
C TYR A 288 -17.67 -6.73 -11.87
N PHE A 289 -17.74 -7.13 -10.59
CA PHE A 289 -18.69 -6.52 -9.65
C PHE A 289 -18.42 -5.03 -9.43
N ARG A 290 -17.16 -4.57 -9.42
CA ARG A 290 -16.83 -3.14 -9.39
C ARG A 290 -17.36 -2.42 -10.63
N ASN A 291 -17.23 -3.01 -11.81
CA ASN A 291 -17.75 -2.42 -13.05
C ASN A 291 -19.28 -2.38 -13.06
N LEU A 292 -19.97 -3.42 -12.58
CA LEU A 292 -21.42 -3.37 -12.35
C LEU A 292 -21.82 -2.22 -11.41
N LEU A 293 -21.12 -2.04 -10.28
CA LEU A 293 -21.40 -0.95 -9.34
C LEU A 293 -21.27 0.43 -10.02
N LEU A 294 -20.21 0.64 -10.81
CA LEU A 294 -20.01 1.88 -11.56
C LEU A 294 -21.10 2.10 -12.62
N LEU A 295 -21.54 1.04 -13.30
CA LEU A 295 -22.62 1.10 -14.30
C LEU A 295 -23.98 1.38 -13.66
N THR A 296 -24.32 0.82 -12.50
CA THR A 296 -25.55 1.17 -11.77
C THR A 296 -25.61 2.65 -11.35
N HIS A 297 -24.45 3.27 -11.13
CA HIS A 297 -24.31 4.72 -10.91
C HIS A 297 -24.16 5.55 -12.20
N ASN A 298 -24.41 4.97 -13.38
CA ASN A 298 -24.32 5.61 -14.70
C ASN A 298 -22.91 6.13 -15.08
N ILE A 299 -21.84 5.53 -14.53
CA ILE A 299 -20.46 5.88 -14.88
C ILE A 299 -20.01 5.04 -16.09
N THR A 300 -20.11 5.62 -17.29
CA THR A 300 -19.86 4.94 -18.58
C THR A 300 -18.51 5.26 -19.24
N LYS A 301 -17.58 5.90 -18.53
CA LYS A 301 -16.27 6.26 -19.11
C LYS A 301 -15.39 5.02 -19.26
N GLU A 302 -15.05 4.67 -20.50
CA GLU A 302 -14.13 3.54 -20.82
C GLU A 302 -12.79 3.62 -20.09
N SER A 303 -12.26 4.83 -19.87
CA SER A 303 -11.02 5.07 -19.12
C SER A 303 -11.11 4.71 -17.63
N VAL A 304 -12.32 4.48 -17.09
CA VAL A 304 -12.59 4.12 -15.69
C VAL A 304 -13.01 2.65 -15.58
N LEU A 305 -13.85 2.18 -16.51
CA LEU A 305 -14.36 0.79 -16.58
C LEU A 305 -13.35 -0.20 -17.16
N GLY A 306 -12.42 0.27 -17.98
CA GLY A 306 -11.52 -0.57 -18.77
C GLY A 306 -12.16 -1.16 -20.04
N PHE A 307 -13.47 -1.37 -20.06
CA PHE A 307 -14.17 -1.94 -21.22
C PHE A 307 -15.22 -0.95 -21.75
N SER A 308 -15.58 -1.12 -23.03
CA SER A 308 -16.76 -0.50 -23.64
C SER A 308 -18.03 -0.97 -22.91
N ARG A 309 -19.06 -0.11 -22.82
CA ARG A 309 -20.33 -0.49 -22.16
C ARG A 309 -20.98 -1.68 -22.87
N GLU A 310 -20.84 -1.72 -24.19
CA GLU A 310 -21.33 -2.75 -25.11
C GLU A 310 -20.72 -4.14 -24.85
N SER A 311 -19.65 -4.22 -24.06
CA SER A 311 -19.01 -5.48 -23.63
C SER A 311 -19.67 -6.12 -22.41
N PHE A 312 -20.68 -5.49 -21.81
CA PHE A 312 -21.43 -6.01 -20.66
C PHE A 312 -22.87 -6.32 -21.03
N ASN A 313 -23.38 -7.45 -20.54
CA ASN A 313 -24.78 -7.83 -20.69
C ASN A 313 -25.70 -6.90 -19.86
N GLU A 314 -26.54 -6.11 -20.54
CA GLU A 314 -27.51 -5.20 -19.92
C GLU A 314 -28.44 -5.88 -18.89
N ASN A 315 -28.72 -7.18 -19.03
CA ASN A 315 -29.50 -7.92 -18.04
C ASN A 315 -28.78 -8.01 -16.68
N LEU A 316 -27.46 -8.12 -16.67
CA LEU A 316 -26.65 -8.23 -15.44
C LEU A 316 -26.40 -6.88 -14.78
N ILE A 317 -26.39 -5.79 -15.56
CA ILE A 317 -26.33 -4.41 -15.04
C ILE A 317 -27.51 -4.12 -14.08
N HIS A 318 -28.66 -4.75 -14.32
CA HIS A 318 -29.87 -4.58 -13.52
C HIS A 318 -30.23 -5.80 -12.64
N ALA A 319 -29.43 -6.87 -12.65
CA ALA A 319 -29.70 -8.08 -11.87
C ALA A 319 -29.48 -7.89 -10.35
N PHE A 320 -28.57 -7.00 -9.96
CA PHE A 320 -28.20 -6.76 -8.56
C PHE A 320 -28.41 -5.30 -8.17
N SER A 321 -28.85 -5.05 -6.94
CA SER A 321 -28.88 -3.70 -6.36
C SER A 321 -27.49 -3.26 -5.89
N ALA A 322 -27.24 -1.94 -5.76
CA ALA A 322 -25.95 -1.44 -5.28
C ALA A 322 -25.54 -2.05 -3.90
N PRO A 323 -26.42 -2.17 -2.88
CA PRO A 323 -26.07 -2.85 -1.63
C PRO A 323 -25.73 -4.34 -1.78
N GLN A 324 -26.32 -5.02 -2.77
CA GLN A 324 -25.99 -6.41 -3.10
C GLN A 324 -24.60 -6.53 -3.72
N ILE A 325 -24.26 -5.64 -4.65
CA ILE A 325 -22.94 -5.58 -5.28
C ILE A 325 -21.85 -5.20 -4.25
N GLU A 326 -22.13 -4.22 -3.37
CA GLU A 326 -21.24 -3.88 -2.26
C GLU A 326 -21.02 -5.08 -1.33
N LYS A 327 -22.07 -5.85 -1.02
CA LYS A 327 -21.94 -7.07 -0.22
C LYS A 327 -21.12 -8.15 -0.93
N ALA A 328 -21.25 -8.30 -2.26
CA ALA A 328 -20.42 -9.20 -3.06
C ALA A 328 -18.94 -8.82 -2.97
N LEU A 329 -18.63 -7.54 -3.21
CA LEU A 329 -17.28 -7.01 -3.14
C LEU A 329 -16.65 -7.19 -1.75
N LEU A 330 -17.41 -6.95 -0.67
CA LEU A 330 -16.93 -7.16 0.69
C LEU A 330 -16.56 -8.63 0.97
N LEU A 331 -17.35 -9.60 0.47
CA LEU A 331 -17.04 -11.03 0.61
C LEU A 331 -15.80 -11.44 -0.22
N ILE A 332 -15.69 -10.91 -1.45
CA ILE A 332 -14.54 -11.18 -2.33
C ILE A 332 -13.24 -10.58 -1.74
N PHE A 333 -13.28 -9.33 -1.28
CA PHE A 333 -12.12 -8.67 -0.67
C PHE A 333 -11.68 -9.31 0.65
N ASP A 334 -12.62 -9.85 1.43
CA ASP A 334 -12.27 -10.56 2.66
C ASP A 334 -11.55 -11.88 2.36
N LEU A 335 -12.03 -12.65 1.38
CA LEU A 335 -11.30 -13.85 0.94
C LEU A 335 -9.95 -13.49 0.32
N LEU A 336 -9.85 -12.47 -0.55
CA LEU A 336 -8.57 -12.03 -1.14
C LEU A 336 -7.49 -11.70 -0.09
N ARG A 337 -7.86 -11.07 1.03
CA ARG A 337 -6.92 -10.80 2.15
C ARG A 337 -6.45 -12.08 2.83
N ASN A 338 -7.34 -13.06 2.97
CA ASN A 338 -7.12 -14.27 3.77
C ASN A 338 -6.64 -15.49 2.95
N LEU A 339 -6.73 -15.45 1.61
CA LEU A 339 -6.48 -16.57 0.70
C LEU A 339 -5.09 -17.21 0.90
N ARG A 340 -4.06 -16.39 1.18
CA ARG A 340 -2.68 -16.84 1.42
C ARG A 340 -2.50 -17.64 2.71
N PHE A 341 -3.45 -17.58 3.63
CA PHE A 341 -3.49 -18.33 4.89
C PHE A 341 -4.48 -19.51 4.85
N SER A 342 -5.21 -19.70 3.74
CA SER A 342 -6.14 -20.82 3.61
C SER A 342 -5.43 -22.15 3.46
N LEU A 343 -5.96 -23.19 4.12
CA LEU A 343 -5.52 -24.57 3.98
C LEU A 343 -5.91 -25.19 2.62
N ASN A 344 -6.96 -24.66 1.99
CA ASN A 344 -7.44 -25.09 0.68
C ASN A 344 -8.11 -23.91 -0.04
N GLN A 345 -7.35 -23.24 -0.90
CA GLN A 345 -7.78 -22.04 -1.61
C GLN A 345 -9.00 -22.32 -2.52
N LYS A 346 -8.98 -23.44 -3.25
CA LYS A 346 -10.10 -23.88 -4.09
C LYS A 346 -11.41 -23.99 -3.32
N PHE A 347 -11.40 -24.66 -2.16
CA PHE A 347 -12.60 -24.84 -1.35
C PHE A 347 -13.17 -23.52 -0.82
N GLU A 348 -12.32 -22.56 -0.45
CA GLU A 348 -12.79 -21.21 -0.06
C GLU A 348 -13.40 -20.44 -1.24
N VAL A 349 -12.87 -20.58 -2.47
CA VAL A 349 -13.48 -19.99 -3.66
C VAL A 349 -14.83 -20.64 -3.98
N GLU A 350 -14.95 -21.96 -3.89
CA GLU A 350 -16.23 -22.68 -4.03
C GLU A 350 -17.26 -22.21 -3.00
N LEU A 351 -16.85 -22.09 -1.73
CA LEU A 351 -17.70 -21.58 -0.64
C LEU A 351 -18.08 -20.11 -0.85
N LEU A 352 -17.18 -19.27 -1.37
CA LEU A 352 -17.50 -17.90 -1.75
C LEU A 352 -18.54 -17.88 -2.87
N VAL A 353 -18.37 -18.64 -3.94
CA VAL A 353 -19.29 -18.67 -5.08
C VAL A 353 -20.68 -19.15 -4.66
N GLN A 354 -20.76 -20.14 -3.76
CA GLN A 354 -22.01 -20.53 -3.10
C GLN A 354 -22.65 -19.37 -2.33
N ARG A 355 -21.87 -18.59 -1.57
CA ARG A 355 -22.37 -17.40 -0.86
C ARG A 355 -22.80 -16.29 -1.82
N LEU A 356 -22.08 -16.09 -2.93
CA LEU A 356 -22.43 -15.11 -3.97
C LEU A 356 -23.78 -15.44 -4.62
N CYS A 357 -24.09 -16.71 -4.88
CA CYS A 357 -25.41 -17.13 -5.37
C CYS A 357 -26.56 -16.79 -4.40
N GLY A 358 -26.27 -16.56 -3.12
CA GLY A 358 -27.25 -16.11 -2.13
C GLY A 358 -27.47 -14.59 -2.08
N ILE A 359 -26.71 -13.79 -2.84
CA ILE A 359 -26.72 -12.32 -2.75
C ILE A 359 -28.02 -11.70 -3.28
N SER A 360 -28.68 -12.32 -4.25
CA SER A 360 -30.01 -11.88 -4.72
C SER A 360 -31.06 -11.85 -3.59
N ARG A 361 -30.82 -12.61 -2.50
CA ARG A 361 -31.64 -12.66 -1.28
C ARG A 361 -31.16 -11.73 -0.16
N TYR A 362 -30.04 -11.01 -0.36
CA TYR A 362 -29.53 -10.04 0.61
C TYR A 362 -30.45 -8.80 0.62
N ILE A 363 -30.89 -8.44 1.82
CA ILE A 363 -31.80 -7.34 2.13
C ILE A 363 -31.11 -6.49 3.21
N THR A 364 -31.10 -5.17 3.05
CA THR A 364 -30.47 -4.26 4.03
C THR A 364 -31.31 -4.15 5.31
N GLN A 365 -30.69 -3.73 6.41
CA GLN A 365 -31.42 -3.46 7.67
C GLN A 365 -32.50 -2.39 7.47
N GLU A 366 -32.24 -1.37 6.65
CA GLU A 366 -33.21 -0.33 6.30
C GLU A 366 -34.40 -0.89 5.52
N GLU A 367 -34.17 -1.80 4.56
CA GLU A 367 -35.26 -2.47 3.85
C GLU A 367 -36.07 -3.40 4.76
N ILE A 368 -35.43 -4.09 5.71
CA ILE A 368 -36.12 -4.89 6.73
C ILE A 368 -37.02 -3.99 7.60
N LEU A 369 -36.49 -2.86 8.09
CA LEU A 369 -37.28 -1.87 8.86
C LEU A 369 -38.45 -1.30 8.05
N ASN A 370 -38.21 -0.92 6.79
CA ASN A 370 -39.25 -0.42 5.90
C ASN A 370 -40.35 -1.47 5.64
N ARG A 371 -40.00 -2.75 5.44
CA ARG A 371 -40.98 -3.85 5.30
C ARG A 371 -41.76 -4.10 6.59
N ILE A 372 -41.09 -4.05 7.74
CA ILE A 372 -41.73 -4.17 9.06
C ILE A 372 -42.73 -3.02 9.29
N ASP A 373 -42.38 -1.79 8.95
CA ASP A 373 -43.27 -0.64 9.11
C ASP A 373 -44.42 -0.62 8.09
N GLN A 374 -44.21 -1.14 6.88
CA GLN A 374 -45.30 -1.41 5.94
C GLN A 374 -46.26 -2.49 6.48
N LEU A 375 -45.75 -3.58 7.04
CA LEU A 375 -46.55 -4.64 7.68
C LEU A 375 -47.36 -4.12 8.87
N LYS A 376 -46.75 -3.29 9.74
CA LYS A 376 -47.46 -2.62 10.85
C LYS A 376 -48.60 -1.71 10.36
N ARG A 377 -48.42 -1.01 9.23
CA ARG A 377 -49.45 -0.15 8.62
C ARG A 377 -50.54 -0.95 7.88
N GLY A 378 -50.23 -2.18 7.44
CA GLY A 378 -51.13 -3.05 6.68
C GLY A 378 -52.05 -3.95 7.51
N LEU A 379 -51.95 -3.95 8.85
CA LEU A 379 -52.76 -4.77 9.75
C LEU A 379 -54.14 -4.13 10.06
N PRO A 380 -55.27 -4.68 9.58
CA PRO A 380 -56.59 -4.17 9.90
C PRO A 380 -57.07 -4.76 11.24
N GLY A 381 -56.67 -4.14 12.37
CA GLY A 381 -57.01 -4.73 13.67
C GLY A 381 -56.47 -4.08 14.93
N ALA A 382 -56.25 -2.75 14.96
CA ALA A 382 -55.96 -2.02 16.19
C ALA A 382 -56.64 -0.64 16.22
N GLY A 383 -57.96 -0.64 16.38
CA GLY A 383 -58.66 0.55 16.90
C GLY A 383 -58.35 0.74 18.39
N THR A 384 -58.43 1.92 19.00
CA THR A 384 -58.89 3.24 18.53
C THR A 384 -58.20 4.33 19.37
N GLY A 385 -57.83 5.47 18.79
CA GLY A 385 -57.02 6.49 19.50
C GLY A 385 -57.14 7.93 18.98
N SER A 386 -58.37 8.39 18.68
CA SER A 386 -58.72 9.80 18.41
C SER A 386 -58.00 10.52 17.25
N THR A 387 -58.69 10.61 16.11
CA THR A 387 -58.48 11.68 15.14
C THR A 387 -58.80 13.05 15.76
N ALA A 388 -57.87 14.01 15.64
CA ALA A 388 -58.17 15.43 15.70
C ALA A 388 -57.53 16.12 14.49
N GLN A 389 -58.33 16.48 13.50
CA GLN A 389 -57.89 17.28 12.36
C GLN A 389 -57.63 18.73 12.80
N ARG A 390 -56.56 19.32 12.27
CA ARG A 390 -56.54 20.69 11.74
C ARG A 390 -55.39 20.76 10.74
N GLU A 391 -55.72 20.68 9.45
CA GLU A 391 -55.94 21.84 8.58
C GLU A 391 -54.63 22.52 8.20
N THR A 392 -54.25 22.29 6.94
CA THR A 392 -53.20 22.98 6.22
C THR A 392 -53.62 24.41 5.88
N THR A 393 -52.77 25.39 6.17
CA THR A 393 -52.75 26.66 5.45
C THR A 393 -51.32 26.99 5.01
N ASP A 394 -51.18 27.39 3.75
CA ASP A 394 -49.92 27.85 3.15
C ASP A 394 -49.34 29.08 3.87
N HIS A 395 -48.01 29.13 4.02
CA HIS A 395 -47.20 30.20 3.42
C HIS A 395 -45.68 29.97 3.53
N LYS A 396 -45.00 30.01 2.37
CA LYS A 396 -43.55 30.31 2.22
C LYS A 396 -43.31 31.84 2.33
N PRO A 397 -42.06 32.35 2.27
CA PRO A 397 -40.86 32.04 3.06
C PRO A 397 -40.12 33.33 3.55
N ALA A 398 -39.26 33.29 4.58
CA ALA A 398 -38.28 34.36 4.84
C ALA A 398 -37.09 33.94 5.73
N GLN A 399 -35.96 34.63 5.58
CA GLN A 399 -34.67 34.34 6.24
C GLN A 399 -34.33 35.32 7.38
N ALA A 400 -33.44 34.85 8.27
CA ALA A 400 -32.42 35.60 9.03
C ALA A 400 -32.84 36.59 10.15
N ARG A 401 -32.37 36.31 11.39
CA ARG A 401 -31.12 36.90 11.94
C ARG A 401 -30.66 36.21 13.26
N GLN A 402 -29.40 36.45 13.62
CA GLN A 402 -28.60 35.86 14.73
C GLN A 402 -29.01 36.47 16.10
N ALA A 403 -28.61 36.05 17.32
CA ALA A 403 -27.68 35.06 17.93
C ALA A 403 -28.10 34.90 19.44
N PRO A 404 -27.31 34.39 20.43
CA PRO A 404 -26.16 33.46 20.42
C PRO A 404 -26.21 32.32 21.50
N ASP A 405 -25.19 31.45 21.47
CA ASP A 405 -24.46 30.83 22.62
C ASP A 405 -24.99 29.66 23.50
N LYS A 406 -24.15 28.61 23.51
CA LYS A 406 -23.67 27.75 24.62
C LYS A 406 -24.24 26.34 24.90
N ILE A 407 -23.34 25.35 24.71
CA ILE A 407 -22.96 24.24 25.63
C ILE A 407 -24.09 23.20 25.89
N LYS A 408 -24.01 21.93 25.47
CA LYS A 408 -22.96 20.93 25.78
C LYS A 408 -23.13 19.69 24.87
N GLN A 409 -22.05 18.95 24.58
CA GLN A 409 -22.12 17.61 23.99
C GLN A 409 -21.86 16.56 25.08
N GLU A 410 -22.68 15.50 25.11
CA GLU A 410 -22.34 14.22 25.71
C GLU A 410 -22.75 13.14 24.71
N ILE A 411 -21.78 12.30 24.34
CA ILE A 411 -21.95 11.08 23.55
C ILE A 411 -21.90 9.95 24.58
N MET A 412 -22.81 8.98 24.50
CA MET A 412 -22.78 7.80 25.35
C MET A 412 -22.63 6.55 24.49
N ASP A 413 -21.85 5.61 25.01
CA ASP A 413 -21.13 4.58 24.27
C ASP A 413 -21.94 3.29 24.04
N ASP A 414 -21.43 2.44 23.16
CA ASP A 414 -21.87 1.05 23.02
C ASP A 414 -21.54 0.21 24.27
N SER A 415 -22.12 -0.99 24.38
CA SER A 415 -22.01 -1.84 25.58
C SER A 415 -21.88 -3.33 25.24
N ILE A 416 -21.68 -4.16 26.30
CA ILE A 416 -21.64 -5.65 26.36
C ILE A 416 -20.20 -6.25 26.33
N PRO A 417 -19.80 -7.15 27.26
CA PRO A 417 -20.14 -7.26 28.70
C PRO A 417 -18.92 -7.59 29.61
N GLU A 418 -19.14 -7.74 30.93
CA GLU A 418 -18.14 -8.16 31.93
C GLU A 418 -18.07 -9.69 32.15
N GLU A 419 -16.90 -10.20 32.56
CA GLU A 419 -16.76 -11.36 33.46
C GLU A 419 -15.95 -10.94 34.70
N ALA A 420 -16.25 -11.51 35.87
CA ALA A 420 -15.90 -10.93 37.17
C ALA A 420 -14.99 -11.81 38.05
N GLU A 421 -14.22 -11.19 38.94
CA GLU A 421 -13.76 -11.73 40.25
C GLU A 421 -13.46 -10.55 41.22
N GLU A 422 -13.47 -10.79 42.54
CA GLU A 422 -13.92 -9.83 43.59
C GLU A 422 -12.84 -8.93 44.28
N PRO A 423 -13.24 -7.90 45.08
CA PRO A 423 -12.40 -6.74 45.40
C PRO A 423 -11.81 -6.67 46.83
N LEU A 424 -10.82 -5.77 47.03
CA LEU A 424 -10.44 -5.21 48.34
C LEU A 424 -10.40 -3.67 48.32
N HIS A 425 -10.58 -3.05 49.49
CA HIS A 425 -11.09 -1.69 49.72
C HIS A 425 -10.23 -1.01 50.82
N VAL A 426 -9.95 0.31 50.95
CA VAL A 426 -10.26 1.61 50.27
C VAL A 426 -9.19 2.65 50.78
N PRO A 427 -9.15 3.96 50.40
CA PRO A 427 -9.87 4.72 49.37
C PRO A 427 -9.00 5.58 48.43
N GLY A 428 -9.44 5.79 47.18
CA GLY A 428 -8.94 6.86 46.31
C GLY A 428 -8.46 6.39 44.93
N MET A 429 -9.40 6.29 43.99
CA MET A 429 -9.19 5.94 42.57
C MET A 429 -8.67 4.51 42.33
N VAL A 430 -9.57 3.60 41.93
CA VAL A 430 -9.22 2.25 41.49
C VAL A 430 -8.52 2.35 40.13
N ILE A 431 -7.19 2.16 40.11
CA ILE A 431 -6.40 2.06 38.88
C ILE A 431 -6.20 0.57 38.58
N THR A 432 -6.99 0.02 37.66
CA THR A 432 -6.72 -1.31 37.08
C THR A 432 -5.44 -1.28 36.23
N SER A 433 -4.70 -2.39 36.21
CA SER A 433 -3.40 -2.49 35.52
C SER A 433 -3.48 -2.15 34.03
N ASN A 434 -4.56 -2.56 33.36
CA ASN A 434 -4.81 -2.24 31.95
C ASN A 434 -5.07 -0.72 31.73
N ASN A 435 -5.78 -0.05 32.64
CA ASN A 435 -6.00 1.41 32.57
C ASN A 435 -4.70 2.20 32.80
N LEU A 436 -3.77 1.67 33.62
CA LEU A 436 -2.44 2.25 33.77
C LEU A 436 -1.64 2.09 32.48
N LEU A 437 -1.60 0.88 31.90
CA LEU A 437 -0.87 0.62 30.66
C LEU A 437 -1.40 1.44 29.49
N HIS A 438 -2.71 1.57 29.30
CA HIS A 438 -3.28 2.42 28.25
C HIS A 438 -2.83 3.89 28.37
N LYS A 439 -2.87 4.45 29.59
CA LYS A 439 -2.37 5.82 29.82
C LYS A 439 -0.86 5.94 29.59
N MET A 440 -0.10 4.89 29.89
CA MET A 440 1.33 4.84 29.58
C MET A 440 1.58 4.74 28.07
N THR A 441 0.86 3.91 27.32
CA THR A 441 1.03 3.77 25.86
C THR A 441 0.61 5.03 25.11
N GLU A 442 -0.46 5.72 25.52
CA GLU A 442 -0.81 7.04 24.97
C GLU A 442 0.27 8.10 25.25
N THR A 443 0.79 8.15 26.48
CA THR A 443 1.81 9.12 26.88
C THR A 443 3.16 8.85 26.21
N ILE A 444 3.52 7.58 26.03
CA ILE A 444 4.75 7.13 25.37
C ILE A 444 4.64 7.20 23.85
N GLY A 445 3.46 6.96 23.26
CA GLY A 445 3.24 7.00 21.81
C GLY A 445 3.61 8.35 21.18
N ARG A 446 3.48 9.44 21.95
CA ARG A 446 3.91 10.80 21.55
C ARG A 446 5.43 11.05 21.64
N LYS A 447 6.21 10.19 22.31
CA LYS A 447 7.65 10.37 22.57
C LYS A 447 8.55 9.24 22.03
N LYS A 448 8.11 7.98 22.06
CA LYS A 448 8.83 6.77 21.60
C LYS A 448 7.86 5.71 21.05
N LEU A 449 7.55 5.80 19.77
CA LEU A 449 6.61 4.91 19.08
C LEU A 449 6.96 3.40 19.23
N ALA A 450 8.25 3.06 19.19
CA ALA A 450 8.72 1.68 19.32
C ALA A 450 8.48 1.06 20.71
N LEU A 451 8.48 1.87 21.78
CA LEU A 451 8.21 1.40 23.14
C LEU A 451 6.70 1.23 23.37
N ALA A 452 5.87 2.12 22.81
CA ALA A 452 4.42 1.97 22.82
C ALA A 452 3.98 0.69 22.08
N SER A 453 4.47 0.49 20.84
CA SER A 453 4.16 -0.72 20.06
C SER A 453 4.68 -2.02 20.71
N ALA A 454 5.79 -1.97 21.46
CA ALA A 454 6.26 -3.11 22.24
C ALA A 454 5.39 -3.39 23.48
N LEU A 455 4.79 -2.36 24.09
CA LEU A 455 3.84 -2.50 25.20
C LEU A 455 2.47 -3.00 24.74
N ASP A 456 1.97 -2.60 23.57
CA ASP A 456 0.70 -3.09 23.03
C ASP A 456 0.69 -4.61 22.74
N LYS A 457 1.88 -5.22 22.66
CA LYS A 457 2.11 -6.67 22.49
C LYS A 457 2.23 -7.45 23.81
N HIS A 458 1.81 -6.88 24.93
CA HIS A 458 1.73 -7.62 26.20
C HIS A 458 0.51 -8.56 26.21
N ASP A 459 0.64 -9.70 26.88
CA ASP A 459 -0.44 -10.70 26.99
C ASP A 459 -1.32 -10.44 28.22
N SER A 460 -0.70 -10.10 29.35
CA SER A 460 -1.40 -9.72 30.58
C SER A 460 -0.54 -8.83 31.47
N SER A 461 -1.17 -8.11 32.40
CA SER A 461 -0.47 -7.25 33.35
C SER A 461 -1.10 -7.31 34.75
N LYS A 462 -0.25 -7.38 35.78
CA LYS A 462 -0.69 -7.43 37.19
C LYS A 462 0.07 -6.40 38.01
N LEU A 463 -0.65 -5.65 38.85
CA LEU A 463 -0.06 -4.68 39.79
C LEU A 463 -0.15 -5.26 41.20
N GLU A 464 0.99 -5.58 41.80
CA GLU A 464 1.08 -6.07 43.19
C GLU A 464 2.12 -5.26 43.95
N ASN A 465 1.78 -4.74 45.13
CA ASN A 465 2.69 -4.09 46.07
C ASN A 465 3.66 -3.07 45.40
N SER A 466 3.09 -2.12 44.65
CA SER A 466 3.81 -1.11 43.86
C SER A 466 4.79 -1.65 42.82
N THR A 467 4.63 -2.90 42.40
CA THR A 467 5.35 -3.52 41.28
C THR A 467 4.38 -3.86 40.15
N LEU A 468 4.63 -3.31 38.96
CA LEU A 468 3.89 -3.64 37.75
C LEU A 468 4.60 -4.78 37.02
N LEU A 469 3.95 -5.95 36.99
CA LEU A 469 4.36 -7.12 36.21
C LEU A 469 3.71 -7.04 34.83
N ILE A 470 4.51 -7.15 33.78
CA ILE A 470 4.06 -7.18 32.39
C ILE A 470 4.51 -8.49 31.77
N PHE A 471 3.55 -9.31 31.34
CA PHE A 471 3.83 -10.64 30.81
C PHE A 471 3.82 -10.65 29.28
N PHE A 472 4.82 -11.30 28.69
CA PHE A 472 4.97 -11.50 27.26
C PHE A 472 4.99 -12.99 26.93
N LYS A 473 4.38 -13.37 25.80
CA LYS A 473 4.54 -14.71 25.22
C LYS A 473 5.95 -14.88 24.66
N GLU A 474 6.40 -16.12 24.56
CA GLU A 474 7.72 -16.48 24.04
C GLU A 474 7.93 -16.01 22.58
N GLU A 475 6.86 -15.92 21.80
CA GLU A 475 6.81 -15.39 20.44
C GLU A 475 7.15 -13.88 20.36
N ASP A 476 6.85 -13.10 21.41
CA ASP A 476 7.07 -11.65 21.48
C ASP A 476 8.38 -11.25 22.20
N ARG A 477 9.38 -12.14 22.18
CA ARG A 477 10.69 -11.95 22.84
C ARG A 477 11.39 -10.62 22.48
N TYR A 478 11.23 -10.13 21.26
CA TYR A 478 11.76 -8.82 20.85
C TYR A 478 11.10 -7.66 21.61
N SER A 479 9.78 -7.72 21.81
CA SER A 479 9.00 -6.74 22.59
C SER A 479 9.44 -6.77 24.06
N PHE A 480 9.62 -7.96 24.63
CA PHE A 480 10.16 -8.15 25.97
C PHE A 480 11.56 -7.52 26.13
N ASP A 481 12.47 -7.70 25.17
CA ASP A 481 13.83 -7.13 25.23
C ASP A 481 13.82 -5.60 25.17
N VAL A 482 12.91 -5.00 24.39
CA VAL A 482 12.73 -3.54 24.31
C VAL A 482 12.21 -2.98 25.64
N VAL A 483 11.15 -3.58 26.19
CA VAL A 483 10.54 -3.15 27.47
C VAL A 483 11.49 -3.39 28.65
N THR A 484 12.30 -4.47 28.62
CA THR A 484 13.32 -4.76 29.64
C THR A 484 14.46 -3.74 29.65
N LYS A 485 14.87 -3.23 28.48
CA LYS A 485 15.88 -2.17 28.35
C LYS A 485 15.39 -0.82 28.87
N GLU A 486 14.10 -0.50 28.71
CA GLU A 486 13.53 0.80 29.11
C GLU A 486 12.69 0.78 30.40
N LYS A 487 12.76 -0.30 31.19
CA LYS A 487 11.99 -0.48 32.45
C LYS A 487 12.09 0.65 33.47
N THR A 488 13.19 1.42 33.48
CA THR A 488 13.36 2.59 34.36
C THR A 488 12.48 3.75 33.93
N VAL A 489 12.45 4.07 32.64
CA VAL A 489 11.60 5.12 32.06
C VAL A 489 10.11 4.77 32.25
N LEU A 490 9.77 3.48 32.13
CA LEU A 490 8.43 2.99 32.42
C LEU A 490 8.06 3.12 33.92
N GLY A 491 9.00 2.86 34.83
CA GLY A 491 8.79 3.05 36.27
C GLY A 491 8.60 4.52 36.65
N GLU A 492 9.37 5.43 36.05
CA GLU A 492 9.21 6.88 36.25
C GLU A 492 7.83 7.37 35.78
N LEU A 493 7.41 7.00 34.56
CA LEU A 493 6.09 7.35 34.03
C LEU A 493 4.93 6.72 34.82
N ALA A 494 5.04 5.45 35.22
CA ALA A 494 4.06 4.81 36.09
C ALA A 494 3.96 5.51 37.46
N SER A 495 5.08 6.04 37.96
CA SER A 495 5.11 6.78 39.24
C SER A 495 4.53 8.18 39.12
N GLU A 496 4.73 8.85 37.99
CA GLU A 496 4.11 10.14 37.67
C GLU A 496 2.59 10.03 37.53
N ILE A 497 2.10 8.97 36.88
CA ILE A 497 0.66 8.73 36.65
C ILE A 497 -0.09 8.29 37.92
N THR A 498 0.55 7.56 38.83
CA THR A 498 -0.09 7.05 40.07
C THR A 498 0.25 7.84 41.34
N ALA A 499 1.06 8.90 41.23
CA ALA A 499 1.62 9.66 42.35
C ALA A 499 2.32 8.81 43.43
N SER A 500 2.72 7.58 43.09
CA SER A 500 3.26 6.55 43.98
C SER A 500 4.43 5.85 43.30
N LYS A 501 5.50 5.50 44.04
CA LYS A 501 6.71 4.92 43.41
C LYS A 501 6.47 3.50 42.91
N ILE A 502 6.28 3.33 41.60
CA ILE A 502 6.05 2.04 40.93
C ILE A 502 7.34 1.52 40.27
N THR A 503 7.61 0.22 40.45
CA THR A 503 8.71 -0.49 39.77
C THR A 503 8.16 -1.41 38.69
N VAL A 504 8.65 -1.31 37.45
CA VAL A 504 8.22 -2.18 36.34
C VAL A 504 9.14 -3.38 36.19
N LYS A 505 8.55 -4.58 36.10
CA LYS A 505 9.26 -5.86 35.88
C LYS A 505 8.60 -6.65 34.75
N PRO A 506 9.20 -6.69 33.55
CA PRO A 506 8.78 -7.59 32.49
C PRO A 506 9.08 -9.06 32.84
N ALA A 507 8.23 -9.97 32.38
CA ALA A 507 8.42 -11.41 32.48
C ALA A 507 8.01 -12.12 31.18
N LEU A 508 8.70 -13.21 30.85
CA LEU A 508 8.33 -14.12 29.76
C LEU A 508 7.56 -15.32 30.32
N ILE A 509 6.49 -15.73 29.64
CA ILE A 509 5.76 -16.97 29.92
C ILE A 509 6.33 -18.06 29.01
N GLU A 510 7.04 -19.03 29.60
CA GLU A 510 7.49 -20.25 28.92
C GLU A 510 6.32 -21.23 28.77
N SER A 511 6.03 -21.68 27.55
CA SER A 511 5.00 -22.71 27.33
C SER A 511 5.53 -24.10 27.71
N ARG A 512 4.94 -24.73 28.73
CA ARG A 512 5.22 -26.14 29.05
C ARG A 512 4.35 -27.07 28.21
N ALA A 513 4.99 -27.91 27.41
CA ALA A 513 4.36 -29.07 26.81
C ALA A 513 4.25 -30.20 27.83
N ASP A 514 3.11 -30.29 28.52
CA ASP A 514 2.60 -31.52 29.14
C ASP A 514 1.09 -31.44 29.34
N GLY A 515 0.41 -32.58 29.20
CA GLY A 515 -1.05 -32.60 29.02
C GLY A 515 -1.88 -32.45 30.31
N ASN A 516 -2.98 -31.71 30.17
CA ASN A 516 -4.26 -31.93 30.85
C ASN A 516 -4.30 -31.77 32.39
N SER A 517 -4.26 -30.52 32.90
CA SER A 517 -5.18 -30.05 33.95
C SER A 517 -5.00 -28.55 34.29
N GLY A 518 -6.13 -27.85 34.49
CA GLY A 518 -6.23 -26.61 35.30
C GLY A 518 -5.38 -25.38 34.91
N ALA A 519 -5.89 -24.54 34.00
CA ALA A 519 -5.25 -23.27 33.60
C ALA A 519 -5.17 -22.16 34.69
N ARG A 520 -5.42 -22.49 35.98
CA ARG A 520 -5.35 -21.53 37.11
C ARG A 520 -4.04 -21.58 37.93
N HIS A 521 -3.25 -22.67 37.87
CA HIS A 521 -2.05 -22.82 38.72
C HIS A 521 -0.72 -22.31 38.11
N GLY A 522 -0.65 -22.10 36.78
CA GLY A 522 0.61 -21.71 36.13
C GLY A 522 1.15 -20.34 36.53
N SER A 523 0.27 -19.37 36.75
CA SER A 523 0.60 -18.01 37.17
C SER A 523 1.06 -17.93 38.63
N GLU A 524 0.51 -18.77 39.52
CA GLU A 524 0.87 -18.81 40.93
C GLU A 524 2.31 -19.28 41.17
N ASP A 525 2.75 -20.33 40.44
CA ASP A 525 4.11 -20.87 40.58
C ASP A 525 5.21 -19.92 40.06
N ILE A 526 4.88 -19.04 39.12
CA ILE A 526 5.78 -17.97 38.67
C ILE A 526 5.88 -16.88 39.75
N ILE A 527 4.76 -16.51 40.39
CA ILE A 527 4.74 -15.55 41.50
C ILE A 527 5.55 -16.08 42.70
N LYS A 528 5.40 -17.36 43.07
CA LYS A 528 6.20 -18.03 44.11
C LYS A 528 7.71 -18.00 43.86
N LYS A 529 8.15 -18.05 42.59
CA LYS A 529 9.58 -17.91 42.23
C LYS A 529 10.10 -16.47 42.35
N VAL A 530 9.24 -15.47 42.14
CA VAL A 530 9.62 -14.05 42.17
C VAL A 530 9.61 -13.48 43.60
N PHE A 531 8.70 -13.93 44.45
CA PHE A 531 8.60 -13.51 45.85
C PHE A 531 8.85 -14.71 46.79
N LYS A 532 10.05 -14.74 47.41
CA LYS A 532 10.46 -15.79 48.37
C LYS A 532 9.70 -15.69 49.70
N GLY A 533 8.43 -16.07 49.73
CA GLY A 533 7.59 -16.13 50.93
C GLY A 533 6.74 -17.38 50.96
N SER A 534 6.58 -17.97 52.16
CA SER A 534 5.64 -19.06 52.41
C SER A 534 4.22 -18.51 52.58
N VAL A 535 3.24 -19.14 51.92
CA VAL A 535 1.82 -18.89 52.17
C VAL A 535 1.48 -19.36 53.59
N VAL A 536 0.71 -18.56 54.32
CA VAL A 536 0.02 -18.97 55.54
C VAL A 536 -1.44 -19.12 55.17
N ASP A 537 -1.96 -20.35 55.25
CA ASP A 537 -3.38 -20.58 55.04
C ASP A 537 -4.17 -19.98 56.22
N GLY A 538 -5.11 -19.10 55.91
CA GLY A 538 -6.05 -18.48 56.85
C GLY A 538 -7.48 -18.80 56.42
N GLU A 539 -8.32 -19.10 57.41
CA GLU A 539 -9.70 -19.62 57.28
C GLU A 539 -10.68 -18.71 56.51
#